data_AF-A0A7C1HS69-F1
#
_entry.id   AF-A0A7C1HS69-F1
#
_cell.length_a   1.000
_cell.length_b   1.000
_cell.length_c   1.000
_cell.angle_alpha   90.00
_cell.angle_beta   90.00
_cell.angle_gamma   90.00
#
_symmetry.space_group_name_H-M   'P 1'
#
loop_
_entity.id
_entity.type
_entity.pdbx_description
1 polymer ?
#
loop_
_entity_poly.entity_id
_entity_poly.type
_entity_poly.pdbx_seq_one_letter_code
_entity_poly.pdbx_strand_id
1 'polypeptide(L)'
;MTIDRRTIQKMNDELSPQVRQRVDEAADRVAAAKERGGSVVAVLGSGPNLHEGVTCLVAGLMKKGIIDGVSTSSAVINHEMGGTLEKVKRIDGVSAGFDPDRLPADGVMEVSIMPRRRLSAFA
;
A
#
# COMPACT_ATOMS: atom_id res chain seq x y z
N MET A 1 11.51 -9.49 -11.86
CA MET A 1 11.73 -8.65 -10.66
C MET A 1 12.91 -9.23 -9.91
N THR A 2 14.01 -8.49 -9.81
CA THR A 2 15.16 -8.91 -9.00
C THR A 2 14.85 -8.57 -7.54
N ILE A 3 14.90 -9.56 -6.65
CA ILE A 3 14.66 -9.35 -5.22
C ILE A 3 15.96 -8.85 -4.59
N ASP A 4 15.95 -7.68 -3.97
CA ASP A 4 17.09 -7.15 -3.23
C ASP A 4 17.22 -7.86 -1.87
N ARG A 5 17.91 -9.01 -1.90
CA ARG A 5 18.17 -9.81 -0.70
C ARG A 5 19.06 -9.09 0.32
N ARG A 6 19.90 -8.15 -0.11
CA ARG A 6 20.80 -7.42 0.79
C ARG A 6 20.01 -6.48 1.68
N THR A 7 19.06 -5.73 1.10
CA THR A 7 18.19 -4.84 1.87
C THR A 7 17.30 -5.63 2.84
N ILE A 8 16.70 -6.73 2.39
CA ILE A 8 15.88 -7.60 3.26
C ILE A 8 16.70 -8.14 4.43
N GLN A 9 17.91 -8.65 4.16
CA GLN A 9 18.79 -9.18 5.20
C GLN A 9 19.16 -8.09 6.21
N LYS A 10 19.51 -6.89 5.73
CA LYS A 10 19.83 -5.76 6.61
C LYS A 10 18.65 -5.39 7.52
N MET A 11 17.44 -5.29 6.96
CA MET A 11 16.23 -5.00 7.75
C MET A 11 15.99 -6.07 8.82
N ASN A 12 16.19 -7.35 8.47
CA ASN A 12 16.08 -8.45 9.42
C ASN A 12 17.16 -8.34 10.52
N ASP A 13 18.36 -7.94 10.13
CA ASP A 13 19.51 -7.79 11.04
C ASP A 13 19.37 -6.66 12.05
N GLU A 14 18.61 -5.62 11.70
CA GLU A 14 18.29 -4.49 12.56
C GLU A 14 17.17 -4.78 13.57
N LEU A 15 16.42 -5.89 13.40
CA LEU A 15 15.40 -6.30 14.37
C LEU A 15 16.06 -6.80 15.66
N SER A 16 15.47 -6.43 16.81
CA SER A 16 15.83 -7.05 18.07
C SER A 16 15.56 -8.57 18.01
N PRO A 17 16.31 -9.40 18.77
CA PRO A 17 16.13 -10.85 18.74
C PRO A 17 14.66 -11.29 18.98
N GLN A 18 13.97 -10.60 19.91
CA GLN A 18 12.58 -10.87 20.20
C GLN A 18 11.65 -10.54 19.03
N VAL A 19 11.88 -9.42 18.33
CA VAL A 19 11.05 -9.03 17.18
C VAL A 19 11.31 -9.97 16.00
N ARG A 20 12.58 -10.32 15.74
CA ARG A 20 12.93 -11.28 14.70
C ARG A 20 12.24 -12.63 14.91
N GLN A 21 12.34 -13.18 16.12
CA GLN A 21 11.67 -14.43 16.46
C GLN A 21 10.16 -14.36 16.20
N ARG A 22 9.49 -13.26 16.57
CA ARG A 22 8.05 -13.09 16.33
C ARG A 22 7.71 -13.03 14.83
N VAL A 23 8.56 -12.41 14.02
CA VAL A 23 8.39 -12.36 12.56
C VAL A 23 8.55 -13.76 11.97
N ASP A 24 9.59 -14.50 12.36
CA ASP A 24 9.84 -15.87 11.90
C ASP A 24 8.67 -16.79 12.29
N GLU A 25 8.22 -16.75 13.56
CA GLU A 25 7.07 -17.53 14.02
C GLU A 25 5.77 -17.18 13.27
N ALA A 26 5.56 -15.91 12.92
CA ALA A 26 4.39 -15.50 12.15
C ALA A 26 4.46 -16.02 10.70
N ALA A 27 5.63 -15.94 10.07
CA ALA A 27 5.87 -16.46 8.73
C ALA A 27 5.65 -17.98 8.67
N ASP A 28 6.21 -18.71 9.63
CA ASP A 28 6.05 -20.17 9.73
C ASP A 28 4.60 -20.59 9.91
N ARG A 29 3.84 -19.89 10.75
CA ARG A 29 2.40 -20.18 10.93
C ARG A 29 1.60 -19.96 9.66
N VAL A 30 1.90 -18.90 8.90
CA VAL A 30 1.25 -18.64 7.61
C VAL A 30 1.62 -19.72 6.60
N ALA A 31 2.91 -20.05 6.47
CA ALA A 31 3.39 -21.09 5.55
C ALA A 31 2.76 -22.46 5.88
N ALA A 32 2.84 -22.89 7.13
CA ALA A 32 2.24 -24.15 7.59
C ALA A 32 0.73 -24.19 7.34
N ALA A 33 0.02 -23.06 7.49
CA ALA A 33 -1.40 -22.98 7.18
C ALA A 33 -1.68 -23.19 5.68
N LYS A 34 -0.82 -22.68 4.79
CA LYS A 34 -0.96 -22.89 3.34
C LYS A 34 -0.55 -24.29 2.90
N GLU A 35 0.51 -24.85 3.47
CA GLU A 35 1.00 -26.21 3.16
C GLU A 35 -0.04 -27.28 3.47
N ARG A 36 -0.82 -27.10 4.54
CA ARG A 36 -1.94 -28.00 4.89
C ARG A 36 -3.24 -27.71 4.11
N GLY A 37 -3.20 -26.86 3.09
CA GLY A 37 -4.37 -26.49 2.28
C GLY A 37 -5.37 -25.55 2.97
N GLY A 38 -4.96 -24.88 4.05
CA GLY A 38 -5.80 -23.94 4.78
C GLY A 38 -5.86 -22.55 4.16
N SER A 39 -6.78 -21.73 4.67
CA SER A 39 -6.93 -20.33 4.27
C SER A 39 -6.33 -19.37 5.30
N VAL A 40 -5.79 -18.25 4.81
CA VAL A 40 -5.17 -17.19 5.62
C VAL A 40 -5.88 -15.87 5.35
N VAL A 41 -6.37 -15.23 6.42
CA VAL A 41 -7.00 -13.90 6.35
C VAL A 41 -6.11 -12.90 7.06
N ALA A 42 -5.75 -11.81 6.38
CA ALA A 42 -5.03 -10.70 6.99
C ALA A 42 -6.01 -9.70 7.62
N VAL A 43 -5.84 -9.39 8.90
CA VAL A 43 -6.64 -8.39 9.61
C VAL A 43 -5.77 -7.16 9.84
N LEU A 44 -6.10 -6.05 9.19
CA LEU A 44 -5.22 -4.88 9.09
C LEU A 44 -5.94 -3.59 9.48
N GLY A 45 -5.28 -2.79 10.31
CA GLY A 45 -5.73 -1.44 10.67
C GLY A 45 -5.36 -0.39 9.62
N SER A 46 -5.85 0.85 9.81
CA SER A 46 -5.70 1.92 8.83
C SER A 46 -4.29 2.53 8.75
N GLY A 47 -3.56 2.64 9.86
CA GLY A 47 -2.25 3.29 9.88
C GLY A 47 -1.25 2.68 8.87
N PRO A 48 -0.90 1.38 9.01
CA PRO A 48 0.08 0.73 8.13
C PRO A 48 -0.37 0.67 6.67
N ASN A 49 -1.67 0.46 6.44
CA ASN A 49 -2.19 0.29 5.08
C ASN A 49 -2.15 1.59 4.27
N LEU A 50 -2.44 2.74 4.89
CA LEU A 50 -2.56 4.01 4.20
C LEU A 50 -1.24 4.74 3.99
N HIS A 51 -0.29 4.58 4.91
CA HIS A 51 0.88 5.47 4.99
C HIS A 51 2.20 4.77 4.63
N GLU A 52 2.23 3.44 4.58
CA GLU A 52 3.47 2.67 4.47
C GLU A 52 3.48 1.70 3.27
N GLY A 53 2.47 1.75 2.40
CA GLY A 53 2.40 0.94 1.19
C GLY A 53 2.17 -0.57 1.44
N VAL A 54 1.71 -0.93 2.65
CA VAL A 54 1.45 -2.33 3.05
C VAL A 54 0.37 -2.99 2.18
N THR A 55 -0.55 -2.21 1.62
CA THR A 55 -1.62 -2.66 0.72
C THR A 55 -1.06 -3.28 -0.56
N CYS A 56 0.00 -2.72 -1.14
CA CYS A 56 0.72 -3.32 -2.27
C CYS A 56 1.37 -4.66 -1.92
N LEU A 57 1.95 -4.78 -0.71
CA LEU A 57 2.53 -6.04 -0.24
C LEU A 57 1.44 -7.11 -0.08
N VAL A 58 0.31 -6.77 0.55
CA VAL A 58 -0.85 -7.66 0.73
C VAL A 58 -1.40 -8.10 -0.62
N ALA A 59 -1.59 -7.18 -1.57
CA ALA A 59 -2.00 -7.52 -2.93
C ALA A 59 -1.02 -8.49 -3.61
N GLY A 60 0.29 -8.29 -3.41
CA GLY A 60 1.34 -9.20 -3.86
C GLY A 60 1.20 -10.60 -3.27
N LEU A 61 0.95 -10.71 -1.96
CA LEU A 61 0.75 -11.98 -1.26
C LEU A 61 -0.55 -12.68 -1.68
N MET A 62 -1.63 -11.93 -1.91
CA MET A 62 -2.88 -12.45 -2.47
C MET A 62 -2.67 -13.02 -3.86
N LYS A 63 -1.95 -12.30 -4.74
CA LYS A 63 -1.60 -12.79 -6.09
C LYS A 63 -0.78 -14.08 -6.06
N LYS A 64 -0.04 -14.33 -4.98
CA LYS A 64 0.73 -15.56 -4.76
C LYS A 64 -0.07 -16.67 -4.05
N GLY A 65 -1.33 -16.43 -3.70
CA GLY A 65 -2.17 -17.39 -2.99
C GLY A 65 -1.80 -17.57 -1.52
N ILE A 66 -0.97 -16.68 -0.95
CA ILE A 66 -0.55 -16.73 0.46
C ILE A 66 -1.61 -16.12 1.37
N ILE A 67 -2.31 -15.07 0.91
CA ILE A 67 -3.45 -14.45 1.58
C ILE A 67 -4.71 -14.72 0.76
N ASP A 68 -5.74 -15.26 1.41
CA ASP A 68 -7.02 -15.62 0.79
C ASP A 68 -8.13 -14.60 1.06
N GLY A 69 -7.95 -13.75 2.08
CA GLY A 69 -8.88 -12.68 2.39
C GLY A 69 -8.24 -11.56 3.21
N VAL A 70 -8.88 -10.38 3.19
CA VAL A 70 -8.46 -9.22 3.96
C VAL A 70 -9.66 -8.67 4.72
N SER A 71 -9.50 -8.44 6.01
CA SER A 71 -10.46 -7.73 6.87
C SER A 71 -9.84 -6.42 7.33
N THR A 72 -10.48 -5.30 6.99
CA THR A 72 -9.98 -3.96 7.30
C THR A 72 -11.13 -2.96 7.39
N SER A 73 -10.83 -1.73 7.80
CA SER A 73 -11.82 -0.66 7.88
C SER A 73 -12.17 -0.11 6.49
N SER A 74 -13.37 0.44 6.35
CA SER A 74 -13.81 1.11 5.11
C SER A 74 -12.91 2.28 4.71
N ALA A 75 -12.25 2.94 5.67
CA ALA A 75 -11.31 4.02 5.42
C ALA A 75 -10.12 3.55 4.57
N VAL A 76 -9.61 2.35 4.83
CA VAL A 76 -8.53 1.73 4.05
C VAL A 76 -8.97 1.46 2.61
N ILE A 77 -10.12 0.81 2.46
CA ILE A 77 -10.67 0.47 1.14
C ILE A 77 -10.87 1.74 0.31
N ASN A 78 -11.49 2.78 0.89
CA ASN A 78 -11.77 4.01 0.16
C ASN A 78 -10.50 4.73 -0.29
N HIS A 79 -9.45 4.76 0.54
CA HIS A 79 -8.20 5.41 0.17
C HIS A 79 -7.46 4.65 -0.92
N GLU A 80 -7.37 3.32 -0.80
CA GLU A 80 -6.70 2.47 -1.81
C GLU A 80 -7.44 2.49 -3.14
N MET A 81 -8.78 2.38 -3.11
CA MET A 81 -9.59 2.48 -4.31
C MET A 81 -9.52 3.88 -4.90
N GLY A 82 -9.44 4.92 -4.07
CA GLY A 82 -9.21 6.30 -4.52
C GLY A 82 -7.88 6.45 -5.26
N GLY A 83 -6.79 5.98 -4.68
CA GLY A 83 -5.46 6.03 -5.31
C GLY A 83 -5.32 5.13 -6.54
N THR A 84 -6.03 4.00 -6.59
CA THR A 84 -5.88 2.99 -7.67
C THR A 84 -6.85 3.19 -8.83
N LEU A 85 -8.11 3.58 -8.56
CA LEU A 85 -9.13 3.74 -9.60
C LEU A 85 -9.10 5.11 -10.27
N GLU A 86 -8.60 6.12 -9.58
CA GLU A 86 -8.60 7.47 -10.11
C GLU A 86 -7.57 7.62 -11.23
N LYS A 87 -8.02 8.13 -12.37
CA LYS A 87 -7.10 8.43 -13.46
C LYS A 87 -6.49 9.79 -13.21
N VAL A 88 -5.39 9.79 -12.47
CA VAL A 88 -4.62 11.00 -12.20
C VAL A 88 -3.71 11.36 -13.37
N LYS A 89 -3.57 12.66 -13.61
CA LYS A 89 -2.50 13.22 -14.43
C LYS A 89 -1.46 13.83 -13.49
N ARG A 90 -0.20 13.43 -13.67
CA ARG A 90 0.95 14.07 -13.02
C ARG A 90 1.33 15.29 -13.85
N ILE A 91 1.29 16.46 -13.24
CA ILE A 91 1.62 17.74 -13.88
C ILE A 91 2.63 18.51 -13.05
N ASP A 92 3.42 19.36 -13.70
CA ASP A 92 4.33 20.27 -13.03
C ASP A 92 3.53 21.32 -12.23
N GLY A 93 3.72 21.34 -10.91
CA GLY A 93 2.94 22.19 -10.02
C GLY A 93 3.21 23.68 -10.20
N VAL A 94 4.46 24.03 -10.51
CA VAL A 94 4.88 25.42 -10.75
C VAL A 94 4.23 25.97 -12.03
N SER A 95 4.25 25.19 -13.10
CA SER A 95 3.57 25.52 -14.37
C SER A 95 2.05 25.63 -14.21
N ALA A 96 1.47 24.94 -13.22
CA ALA A 96 0.06 25.05 -12.86
C ALA A 96 -0.24 26.27 -11.95
N GLY A 97 0.76 27.07 -11.59
CA GLY A 97 0.61 28.31 -10.81
C GLY A 97 0.65 28.12 -9.29
N PHE A 98 1.12 26.97 -8.80
CA PHE A 98 1.24 26.72 -7.37
C PHE A 98 2.59 27.20 -6.83
N ASP A 99 2.57 27.68 -5.59
CA ASP A 99 3.75 28.10 -4.86
C ASP A 99 4.71 26.90 -4.66
N PRO A 100 5.98 26.98 -5.12
CA PRO A 100 6.97 25.92 -4.96
C PRO A 100 7.12 25.43 -3.51
N ASP A 101 6.98 26.31 -2.52
CA ASP A 101 7.14 25.96 -1.11
C ASP A 101 5.98 25.11 -0.56
N ARG A 102 4.90 24.94 -1.35
CA ARG A 102 3.71 24.16 -0.99
C ARG A 102 3.58 22.87 -1.79
N LEU A 103 4.53 22.57 -2.67
CA LEU A 103 4.51 21.38 -3.52
C LEU A 103 5.13 20.16 -2.83
N PRO A 104 4.80 18.93 -3.29
CA PRO A 104 5.55 17.74 -2.91
C PRO A 104 7.03 17.85 -3.28
N ALA A 105 7.87 17.03 -2.66
CA ALA A 105 9.33 17.09 -2.83
C ALA A 105 9.81 16.89 -4.28
N ASP A 106 8.99 16.31 -5.16
CA ASP A 106 9.28 16.13 -6.58
C ASP A 106 8.72 17.26 -7.47
N GLY A 107 8.05 18.27 -6.88
CA GLY A 107 7.44 19.39 -7.60
C GLY A 107 6.19 19.01 -8.43
N VAL A 108 5.75 17.76 -8.36
CA VAL A 108 4.66 17.24 -9.18
C VAL A 108 3.37 17.21 -8.38
N MET A 109 2.27 17.54 -9.03
CA MET A 109 0.93 17.34 -8.49
C MET A 109 0.16 16.30 -9.28
N GLU A 110 -0.74 15.61 -8.57
CA GLU A 110 -1.69 14.66 -9.15
C GLU A 110 -3.07 15.30 -9.23
N VAL A 111 -3.63 15.36 -10.45
CA VAL A 111 -4.95 15.92 -10.69
C VAL A 111 -5.88 14.90 -11.34
N SER A 112 -7.09 14.79 -10.81
CA SER A 112 -8.15 13.96 -11.39
C SER A 112 -8.91 14.73 -12.46
N ILE A 113 -9.19 14.09 -13.61
CA ILE A 113 -9.99 14.73 -14.66
C ILE A 113 -11.48 14.58 -14.33
N MET A 114 -12.12 15.68 -13.99
CA MET A 114 -13.57 15.73 -13.75
C MET A 114 -14.34 16.09 -15.03
N PRO A 115 -15.31 15.28 -15.49
CA PRO A 115 -16.17 15.65 -16.61
C PRO A 115 -17.01 16.90 -16.30
N ARG A 116 -17.25 17.76 -17.30
CA ARG A 116 -18.08 18.99 -17.14
C ARG A 116 -19.44 18.74 -16.48
N ARG A 117 -20.11 17.64 -16.83
CA ARG A 117 -21.39 17.22 -16.22
C ARG A 117 -21.30 17.01 -14.71
N ARG A 118 -20.15 16.53 -14.21
CA ARG A 118 -19.93 16.33 -12.78
C ARG A 118 -19.58 17.65 -12.09
N LEU A 119 -18.81 18.50 -12.76
CA LEU A 119 -18.48 19.84 -12.26
C LEU A 119 -19.73 20.70 -12.05
N SER A 120 -20.72 20.63 -12.96
CA SER A 120 -21.98 21.38 -12.83
C SER A 120 -22.85 20.96 -11.64
N ALA A 121 -22.54 19.85 -10.95
CA ALA A 121 -23.23 19.47 -9.72
C ALA A 121 -22.67 20.18 -8.48
N PHE A 122 -21.55 20.90 -8.61
CA PHE A 122 -20.86 21.63 -7.53
C PHE A 122 -20.80 23.15 -7.77
N ALA A 123 -21.47 23.64 -8.82
CA ALA A 123 -21.59 25.05 -9.17
C ALA A 123 -22.99 25.56 -8.81
#